data_AF-A0A3C1W637-F1
#
_entry.id   AF-A0A3C1W637-F1
#
_cell.length_a   1.000
_cell.length_b   1.000
_cell.length_c   1.000
_cell.angle_alpha   90.00
_cell.angle_beta   90.00
_cell.angle_gamma   90.00
#
_symmetry.space_group_name_H-M   'P 1'
#
loop_
_entity.id
_entity.type
_entity.pdbx_description
1 polymer ?
#
loop_
_entity_poly.entity_id
_entity_poly.type
_entity_poly.pdbx_seq_one_letter_code
_entity_poly.pdbx_strand_id
1 'polypeptide(L)'
;MMKLPACRRGQFVHSFNTMKFGCLFVILGISLVILVPALTFGAKPRGPLWTDPATAEKEDSDFTIQGEYAGKASGIQVAALGEGEFYLSKFNGGLPGAGWDESGPSVELTNKAGVSLATKGYKKIHRKSPTLGKSPPEGADILVGDNADPDLLEGKVEGGVLFPPAQTANEYGDFTMHLEFQLPYKPKSPLSSQDRGNSGVYLHNRYEVQVLDSFGLVYDPAHVKVKIRSDPKQWCGCFYRFKT
;
A
#
# COMPACT_ATOMS: atom_id res chain seq x y z
N MET A 1 -21.32 4.63 -7.77
CA MET A 1 -20.27 4.18 -6.83
C MET A 1 -19.77 2.83 -7.27
N MET A 2 -18.59 2.78 -7.88
CA MET A 2 -17.93 1.53 -8.26
C MET A 2 -17.39 0.90 -6.97
N LYS A 3 -17.89 -0.27 -6.58
CA LYS A 3 -17.36 -1.01 -5.42
C LYS A 3 -15.90 -1.32 -5.71
N LEU A 4 -14.98 -0.72 -4.96
CA LEU A 4 -13.60 -1.19 -4.90
C LEU A 4 -13.66 -2.60 -4.28
N PRO A 5 -13.29 -3.67 -4.98
CA PRO A 5 -13.23 -5.01 -4.41
C PRO A 5 -11.92 -5.14 -3.62
N ALA A 6 -11.70 -4.29 -2.62
CA ALA A 6 -10.46 -4.30 -1.84
C ALA A 6 -10.56 -5.21 -0.59
N CYS A 7 -11.78 -5.53 -0.15
CA CYS A 7 -11.99 -6.36 1.04
C CYS A 7 -13.32 -7.09 0.89
N ARG A 8 -13.33 -8.44 0.82
CA ARG A 8 -14.60 -9.18 0.95
C ARG A 8 -15.19 -8.79 2.31
N ARG A 9 -16.52 -8.63 2.40
CA ARG A 9 -17.27 -8.18 3.60
C ARG A 9 -16.89 -8.87 4.93
N GLY A 10 -16.22 -10.02 4.90
CA GLY A 10 -15.77 -10.78 6.08
C GLY A 10 -14.40 -10.41 6.67
N GLN A 11 -13.68 -9.41 6.16
CA GLN A 11 -12.38 -9.00 6.74
C GLN A 11 -12.49 -7.90 7.81
N PHE A 12 -13.69 -7.32 8.01
CA PHE A 12 -13.99 -6.51 9.19
C PHE A 12 -14.23 -7.39 10.41
N VAL A 13 -13.18 -7.72 11.15
CA VAL A 13 -13.37 -8.22 12.51
C VAL A 13 -12.16 -7.95 13.39
N HIS A 14 -12.40 -7.22 14.48
CA HIS A 14 -12.10 -7.81 15.78
C HIS A 14 -13.41 -8.32 16.37
N SER A 15 -13.49 -9.64 16.59
CA SER A 15 -14.47 -10.23 17.48
C SER A 15 -14.08 -9.85 18.91
N PHE A 16 -15.03 -9.33 19.68
CA PHE A 16 -14.83 -9.04 21.10
C PHE A 16 -14.60 -10.37 21.83
N ASN A 17 -13.36 -10.65 22.20
CA ASN A 17 -13.07 -11.66 23.22
C ASN A 17 -12.65 -10.92 24.49
N THR A 18 -13.54 -10.88 25.47
CA THR A 18 -13.30 -10.39 26.82
C THR A 18 -12.24 -11.25 27.49
N MET A 19 -11.02 -10.72 27.65
CA MET A 19 -10.02 -11.32 28.55
C MET A 19 -10.31 -10.89 29.99
N LYS A 20 -10.52 -11.88 30.85
CA LYS A 20 -10.66 -11.71 32.30
C LYS A 20 -9.32 -11.25 32.89
N PHE A 21 -9.36 -10.17 33.67
CA PHE A 21 -8.26 -9.73 34.51
C PHE A 21 -8.05 -10.72 35.67
N GLY A 22 -6.84 -11.24 35.79
CA GLY A 22 -6.35 -11.92 37.00
C GLY A 22 -5.13 -11.16 37.52
N CYS A 23 -5.26 -10.57 38.70
CA CYS A 23 -4.14 -10.08 39.52
C CYS A 23 -3.19 -11.24 39.86
N LEU A 24 -1.87 -11.00 39.92
CA LEU A 24 -1.03 -11.31 41.10
C LEU A 24 0.49 -11.04 40.93
N PHE A 25 1.02 -10.38 41.96
CA PHE A 25 2.36 -10.39 42.58
C PHE A 25 3.67 -10.01 41.86
N VAL A 26 4.19 -8.88 42.34
CA VAL A 26 5.58 -8.52 42.70
C VAL A 26 6.56 -9.69 42.82
N ILE A 27 7.67 -9.63 42.07
CA ILE A 27 8.99 -10.15 42.50
C ILE A 27 10.06 -9.11 42.15
N LEU A 28 10.65 -8.51 43.20
CA LEU A 28 11.94 -7.83 43.16
C LEU A 28 13.04 -8.89 42.99
N GLY A 29 13.93 -8.73 42.02
CA GLY A 29 15.06 -9.63 41.82
C GLY A 29 16.13 -9.02 40.93
N ILE A 30 17.24 -8.62 41.56
CA ILE A 30 18.46 -8.06 40.97
C ILE A 30 18.95 -8.96 39.82
N SER A 31 19.21 -8.40 38.64
CA SER A 31 20.04 -9.05 37.63
C SER A 31 20.88 -8.03 36.86
N LEU A 32 22.16 -8.11 37.20
CA LEU A 32 23.38 -7.68 36.54
C LEU A 32 23.23 -7.34 35.04
N VAL A 33 23.57 -6.09 34.70
CA VAL A 33 23.70 -5.58 33.34
C VAL A 33 24.84 -6.32 32.62
N ILE A 34 24.51 -7.31 31.81
CA ILE A 34 25.39 -7.80 30.75
C ILE A 34 25.06 -6.97 29.51
N LEU A 35 25.89 -5.97 29.26
CA LEU A 35 25.86 -5.16 28.04
C LEU A 35 26.38 -6.04 26.88
N VAL A 36 25.54 -6.91 26.36
CA VAL A 36 25.81 -7.55 25.06
C VAL A 36 25.59 -6.46 24.02
N PRO A 37 26.59 -6.09 23.19
CA PRO A 37 26.31 -5.28 22.02
C PRO A 37 25.32 -6.09 21.19
N ALA A 38 24.09 -5.59 21.07
CA ALA A 38 23.15 -6.09 20.10
C ALA A 38 23.88 -6.00 18.75
N LEU A 39 24.38 -7.13 18.27
CA LEU A 39 24.65 -7.31 16.86
C LEU A 39 23.34 -6.95 16.20
N THR A 40 23.31 -5.75 15.65
CA THR A 40 22.26 -5.32 14.76
C THR A 40 22.22 -6.42 13.71
N PHE A 41 21.16 -7.23 13.73
CA PHE A 41 20.67 -7.82 12.50
C PHE A 41 20.31 -6.62 11.64
N GLY A 42 21.33 -6.06 10.98
CA GLY A 42 21.17 -5.00 10.01
C GLY A 42 20.18 -5.55 9.01
N ALA A 43 18.97 -4.99 9.01
CA ALA A 43 18.06 -5.19 7.92
C ALA A 43 18.88 -5.03 6.64
N LYS A 44 18.88 -6.03 5.76
CA LYS A 44 19.54 -5.94 4.45
C LYS A 44 19.28 -4.54 3.90
N PRO A 45 20.29 -3.85 3.33
CA PRO A 45 20.08 -2.51 2.77
C PRO A 45 18.80 -2.54 1.96
N ARG A 46 17.83 -1.68 2.34
CA ARG A 46 16.62 -1.49 1.55
C ARG A 46 17.12 -1.15 0.16
N GLY A 47 16.75 -1.95 -0.84
CA GLY A 47 17.20 -1.74 -2.22
C GLY A 47 16.88 -0.32 -2.71
N PRO A 48 17.26 0.01 -3.95
CA PRO A 48 16.99 1.35 -4.48
C PRO A 48 15.51 1.70 -4.37
N LEU A 49 15.26 2.99 -4.13
CA LEU A 49 13.95 3.59 -3.93
C LEU A 49 13.86 4.82 -4.81
N TRP A 50 12.76 4.96 -5.53
CA TRP A 50 12.51 6.11 -6.39
C TRP A 50 11.20 6.78 -5.99
N THR A 51 11.25 8.08 -5.69
CA THR A 51 10.07 8.91 -5.47
C THR A 51 9.64 9.66 -6.73
N ASP A 52 10.52 9.79 -7.73
CA ASP A 52 10.23 10.38 -9.02
C ASP A 52 10.12 9.30 -10.12
N PRO A 53 8.96 9.19 -10.81
CA PRO A 53 8.75 8.20 -11.87
C PRO A 53 9.72 8.34 -13.06
N ALA A 54 10.10 9.57 -13.44
CA ALA A 54 10.99 9.79 -14.58
C ALA A 54 12.42 9.32 -14.29
N THR A 55 12.85 9.42 -13.03
CA THR A 55 14.11 8.86 -12.54
C THR A 55 14.04 7.33 -12.50
N ALA A 56 12.95 6.77 -11.97
CA ALA A 56 12.75 5.32 -11.94
C ALA A 56 12.80 4.69 -13.34
N GLU A 57 12.16 5.31 -14.32
CA GLU A 57 12.15 4.85 -15.72
C GLU A 57 13.55 4.81 -16.36
N LYS A 58 14.41 5.77 -16.01
CA LYS A 58 15.79 5.83 -16.52
C LYS A 58 16.72 4.83 -15.84
N GLU A 59 16.57 4.65 -14.53
CA GLU A 59 17.50 3.88 -13.71
C GLU A 59 17.12 2.40 -13.57
N ASP A 60 15.83 2.06 -13.71
CA ASP A 60 15.34 0.70 -13.61
C ASP A 60 14.39 0.36 -14.75
N SER A 61 14.89 -0.40 -15.72
CA SER A 61 14.08 -0.91 -16.84
C SER A 61 12.85 -1.71 -16.39
N ASP A 62 12.85 -2.30 -15.18
CA ASP A 62 11.70 -3.05 -14.68
C ASP A 62 10.49 -2.12 -14.44
N PHE A 63 10.71 -0.85 -14.14
CA PHE A 63 9.66 0.16 -13.97
C PHE A 63 8.83 0.32 -15.25
N THR A 64 9.49 0.31 -16.41
CA THR A 64 8.81 0.42 -17.73
C THR A 64 8.01 -0.82 -18.09
N ILE A 65 8.31 -1.97 -17.49
CA ILE A 65 7.62 -3.24 -17.69
C ILE A 65 6.46 -3.39 -16.68
N GLN A 66 6.63 -2.88 -15.46
CA GLN A 66 5.55 -2.86 -14.47
C GLN A 66 4.31 -2.13 -15.01
N GLY A 67 3.13 -2.67 -14.70
CA GLY A 67 1.86 -2.03 -15.03
C GLY A 67 0.73 -3.01 -15.29
N GLU A 68 -0.37 -2.48 -15.83
CA GLU A 68 -1.52 -3.29 -16.20
C GLU A 68 -1.57 -3.50 -17.71
N TYR A 69 -2.00 -4.69 -18.11
CA TYR A 69 -2.10 -5.14 -19.49
C TYR A 69 -3.51 -5.69 -19.73
N ALA A 70 -4.25 -5.10 -20.66
CA ALA A 70 -5.59 -5.52 -21.05
C ALA A 70 -5.55 -6.39 -22.32
N GLY A 71 -6.15 -7.57 -22.23
CA GLY A 71 -6.39 -8.47 -23.36
C GLY A 71 -7.89 -8.59 -23.64
N LYS A 72 -8.23 -9.36 -24.69
CA LYS A 72 -9.63 -9.51 -25.14
C LYS A 72 -10.55 -10.21 -24.12
N ALA A 73 -10.03 -11.16 -23.36
CA ALA A 73 -10.79 -12.00 -22.43
C ALA A 73 -10.13 -12.12 -21.04
N SER A 74 -9.10 -11.32 -20.77
CA SER A 74 -8.39 -11.33 -19.49
C SER A 74 -7.56 -10.07 -19.31
N GLY A 75 -7.26 -9.74 -18.06
CA GLY A 75 -6.31 -8.70 -17.66
C GLY A 75 -5.10 -9.29 -16.93
N ILE A 76 -3.94 -8.64 -17.04
CA ILE A 76 -2.73 -9.00 -16.29
C ILE A 76 -2.21 -7.76 -15.56
N GLN A 77 -1.98 -7.87 -14.26
CA GLN A 77 -1.15 -6.93 -13.52
C GLN A 77 0.26 -7.52 -13.39
N VAL A 78 1.27 -6.76 -13.80
CA VAL A 78 2.69 -7.13 -13.77
C VAL A 78 3.36 -6.25 -12.72
N ALA A 79 3.74 -6.81 -11.58
CA ALA A 79 4.46 -6.09 -10.52
C ALA A 79 5.94 -6.43 -10.55
N ALA A 80 6.81 -5.42 -10.53
CA ALA A 80 8.25 -5.61 -10.47
C ALA A 80 8.66 -6.09 -9.07
N LEU A 81 9.55 -7.08 -9.02
CA LEU A 81 10.22 -7.58 -7.81
C LEU A 81 11.70 -7.16 -7.76
N GLY A 82 12.16 -6.48 -8.82
CA GLY A 82 13.52 -6.01 -9.00
C GLY A 82 14.42 -7.09 -9.62
N GLU A 83 15.55 -6.64 -10.14
CA GLU A 83 16.57 -7.53 -10.74
C GLU A 83 16.04 -8.35 -11.93
N GLY A 84 15.03 -7.82 -12.63
CA GLY A 84 14.42 -8.46 -13.80
C GLY A 84 13.36 -9.52 -13.49
N GLU A 85 12.97 -9.66 -12.23
CA GLU A 85 11.94 -10.58 -11.76
C GLU A 85 10.59 -9.87 -11.55
N PHE A 86 9.50 -10.59 -11.85
CA PHE A 86 8.15 -10.07 -11.88
C PHE A 86 7.14 -11.03 -11.25
N TYR A 87 6.11 -10.46 -10.66
CA TYR A 87 4.92 -11.14 -10.19
C TYR A 87 3.74 -10.80 -11.09
N LEU A 88 3.20 -11.82 -11.76
CA LEU A 88 2.06 -11.69 -12.66
C LEU A 88 0.79 -12.16 -11.96
N SER A 89 -0.22 -11.30 -11.98
CA SER A 89 -1.59 -11.63 -11.55
C SER A 89 -2.52 -11.52 -12.74
N LYS A 90 -3.06 -12.65 -13.20
CA LYS A 90 -3.97 -12.76 -14.33
C LYS A 90 -5.41 -12.98 -13.87
N PHE A 91 -6.30 -12.22 -14.47
CA PHE A 91 -7.72 -12.13 -14.13
C PHE A 91 -8.56 -12.45 -15.39
N ASN A 92 -9.53 -13.35 -15.29
CA ASN A 92 -10.41 -13.69 -16.41
C ASN A 92 -11.47 -12.61 -16.65
N GLY A 93 -11.94 -12.45 -17.89
CA GLY A 93 -12.89 -11.40 -18.27
C GLY A 93 -12.26 -10.01 -18.45
N GLY A 94 -11.32 -9.61 -17.57
CA GLY A 94 -10.67 -8.30 -17.62
C GLY A 94 -9.87 -8.01 -16.35
N LEU A 95 -9.41 -6.77 -16.20
CA LEU A 95 -8.66 -6.35 -15.01
C LEU A 95 -9.60 -6.08 -13.82
N PRO A 96 -9.11 -6.08 -12.58
CA PRO A 96 -9.89 -5.60 -11.43
C PRO A 96 -10.46 -4.21 -11.68
N GLY A 97 -11.78 -4.04 -11.51
CA GLY A 97 -12.50 -2.80 -11.83
C GLY A 97 -12.69 -2.52 -13.32
N ALA A 98 -12.33 -3.45 -14.22
CA ALA A 98 -12.49 -3.30 -15.66
C ALA A 98 -12.72 -4.67 -16.33
N GLY A 99 -13.87 -5.29 -16.06
CA GLY A 99 -14.32 -6.51 -16.73
C GLY A 99 -13.92 -7.84 -16.08
N TRP A 100 -13.13 -7.84 -15.01
CA TRP A 100 -12.86 -9.07 -14.25
C TRP A 100 -14.17 -9.73 -13.79
N ASP A 101 -14.29 -11.03 -14.04
CA ASP A 101 -15.46 -11.86 -13.68
C ASP A 101 -15.47 -12.34 -12.22
N GLU A 102 -14.55 -11.85 -11.39
CA GLU A 102 -14.34 -12.25 -9.99
C GLU A 102 -13.92 -13.71 -9.78
N SER A 103 -13.60 -14.45 -10.84
CA SER A 103 -13.02 -15.79 -10.73
C SER A 103 -11.62 -15.75 -10.12
N GLY A 104 -11.20 -16.86 -9.51
CA GLY A 104 -9.92 -16.98 -8.84
C GLY A 104 -8.74 -16.62 -9.77
N PRO A 105 -7.89 -15.64 -9.40
CA PRO A 105 -6.81 -15.21 -10.26
C PRO A 105 -5.73 -16.29 -10.40
N SER A 106 -5.05 -16.28 -11.55
CA SER A 106 -3.84 -17.07 -11.76
C SER A 106 -2.61 -16.21 -11.47
N VAL A 107 -1.63 -16.78 -10.78
CA VAL A 107 -0.40 -16.08 -10.38
C VAL A 107 0.82 -16.82 -10.88
N GLU A 108 1.82 -16.07 -11.33
CA GLU A 108 3.11 -16.57 -11.81
C GLU A 108 4.27 -15.66 -11.38
N LEU A 109 5.42 -16.28 -11.08
CA LEU A 109 6.70 -15.60 -10.93
C LEU A 109 7.50 -15.84 -12.20
N THR A 110 8.02 -14.79 -12.82
CA THR A 110 8.76 -14.89 -14.09
C THR A 110 9.75 -13.75 -14.25
N ASN A 111 10.69 -13.91 -15.18
CA ASN A 111 11.57 -12.85 -15.65
C ASN A 111 10.95 -12.05 -16.82
N LYS A 112 11.70 -11.05 -17.32
CA LYS A 112 11.35 -10.20 -18.48
C LYS A 112 10.85 -10.94 -19.71
N ALA A 113 11.49 -12.06 -20.06
CA ALA A 113 11.11 -12.83 -21.25
C ALA A 113 9.72 -13.46 -21.08
N GLY A 114 9.42 -13.99 -19.89
CA GLY A 114 8.08 -14.52 -19.62
C GLY A 114 7.02 -13.42 -19.50
N VAL A 115 7.35 -12.21 -19.03
CA VAL A 115 6.42 -11.07 -19.12
C VAL A 115 6.08 -10.75 -20.58
N SER A 116 7.10 -10.66 -21.45
CA SER A 116 6.91 -10.41 -22.89
C SER A 116 6.02 -11.47 -23.55
N LEU A 117 6.22 -12.74 -23.19
CA LEU A 117 5.38 -13.84 -23.68
C LEU A 117 3.94 -13.74 -23.15
N ALA A 118 3.76 -13.56 -21.84
CA ALA A 118 2.46 -13.53 -21.19
C ALA A 118 1.60 -12.35 -21.63
N THR A 119 2.24 -11.21 -21.94
CA THR A 119 1.57 -9.97 -22.35
C THR A 119 1.52 -9.80 -23.88
N LYS A 120 1.97 -10.79 -24.66
CA LYS A 120 1.90 -10.75 -26.12
C LYS A 120 0.45 -10.59 -26.59
N GLY A 121 0.18 -9.52 -27.34
CA GLY A 121 -1.16 -9.18 -27.82
C GLY A 121 -2.06 -8.47 -26.79
N TYR A 122 -1.53 -8.13 -25.61
CA TYR A 122 -2.20 -7.25 -24.65
C TYR A 122 -1.79 -5.80 -24.91
N LYS A 123 -2.68 -4.87 -24.57
CA LYS A 123 -2.40 -3.44 -24.55
C LYS A 123 -2.01 -3.03 -23.13
N LYS A 124 -0.83 -2.46 -22.94
CA LYS A 124 -0.48 -1.80 -21.67
C LYS A 124 -1.41 -0.60 -21.47
N ILE A 125 -2.02 -0.47 -20.30
CA ILE A 125 -2.92 0.64 -19.97
C ILE A 125 -2.38 1.46 -18.80
N HIS A 126 -2.64 2.75 -18.86
CA HIS A 126 -2.41 3.69 -17.77
C HIS A 126 -3.76 4.22 -17.31
N ARG A 127 -4.12 3.92 -16.06
CA ARG A 127 -5.33 4.44 -15.44
C ARG A 127 -5.05 5.82 -14.86
N LYS A 128 -5.99 6.74 -15.05
CA LYS A 128 -6.02 8.03 -14.35
C LYS A 128 -7.24 8.02 -13.44
N SER A 129 -7.06 8.38 -12.17
CA SER A 129 -8.20 8.54 -11.27
C SER A 129 -9.13 9.64 -11.81
N PRO A 130 -10.46 9.43 -11.82
CA PRO A 130 -11.42 10.46 -12.23
C PRO A 130 -11.44 11.66 -11.27
N THR A 131 -10.88 11.52 -10.07
CA THR A 131 -10.76 12.59 -9.07
C THR A 131 -9.33 13.14 -8.94
N LEU A 132 -8.39 12.72 -9.80
CA LEU A 132 -7.03 13.26 -9.77
C LEU A 132 -7.02 14.76 -10.11
N GLY A 133 -6.42 15.56 -9.24
CA GLY A 133 -6.41 17.02 -9.31
C GLY A 133 -7.78 17.65 -9.08
N LYS A 134 -8.74 16.94 -8.46
CA LYS A 134 -10.07 17.51 -8.20
C LYS A 134 -9.94 18.71 -7.27
N SER A 135 -10.41 19.87 -7.72
CA SER A 135 -10.42 21.08 -6.89
C SER A 135 -11.23 20.87 -5.60
N PRO A 136 -10.78 21.47 -4.48
CA PRO A 136 -11.56 21.48 -3.26
C PRO A 136 -12.93 22.13 -3.53
N PRO A 137 -14.02 21.61 -2.96
CA PRO A 137 -15.32 22.26 -3.05
C PRO A 137 -15.32 23.57 -2.23
N GLU A 138 -16.30 24.44 -2.50
CA GLU A 138 -16.47 25.68 -1.74
C GLU A 138 -16.61 25.39 -0.23
N GLY A 139 -15.85 26.12 0.58
CA GLY A 139 -15.84 25.98 2.05
C GLY A 139 -15.05 24.79 2.59
N ALA A 140 -14.31 24.04 1.76
CA ALA A 140 -13.42 23.00 2.26
C ALA A 140 -12.11 23.57 2.84
N ASP A 141 -11.66 23.00 3.94
CA ASP A 141 -10.31 23.23 4.47
C ASP A 141 -9.27 22.63 3.51
N ILE A 142 -8.33 23.46 3.07
CA ILE A 142 -7.25 23.06 2.15
C ILE A 142 -6.02 22.73 2.99
N LEU A 143 -5.89 21.46 3.38
CA LEU A 143 -4.78 21.01 4.23
C LEU A 143 -3.43 21.09 3.51
N VAL A 144 -3.41 20.79 2.20
CA VAL A 144 -2.20 20.82 1.37
C VAL A 144 -2.49 21.67 0.14
N GLY A 145 -2.05 22.93 0.18
CA GLY A 145 -1.93 23.81 -0.99
C GLY A 145 -0.48 23.84 -1.48
N ASP A 146 -0.02 24.94 -2.08
CA ASP A 146 1.40 25.09 -2.46
C ASP A 146 2.35 25.01 -1.25
N ASN A 147 1.86 25.47 -0.10
CA ASN A 147 2.49 25.39 1.22
C ASN A 147 1.50 24.82 2.25
N ALA A 148 2.00 24.44 3.43
CA ALA A 148 1.15 24.15 4.57
C ALA A 148 0.56 25.46 5.11
N ASP A 149 -0.74 25.43 5.42
CA ASP A 149 -1.32 26.43 6.31
C ASP A 149 -1.09 25.97 7.76
N PRO A 150 -0.26 26.69 8.55
CA PRO A 150 0.06 26.28 9.92
C PRO A 150 -1.16 26.30 10.85
N ASP A 151 -2.23 27.02 10.51
CA ASP A 151 -3.47 27.04 11.29
C ASP A 151 -4.34 25.79 11.04
N LEU A 152 -4.09 25.07 9.95
CA LEU A 152 -4.86 23.87 9.56
C LEU A 152 -4.07 22.57 9.70
N LEU A 153 -2.76 22.61 9.50
CA LEU A 153 -1.91 21.42 9.39
C LEU A 153 -0.54 21.62 10.05
N GLU A 154 -0.26 20.79 11.05
CA GLU A 154 1.09 20.56 11.55
C GLU A 154 1.77 19.51 10.67
N GLY A 155 2.67 19.93 9.79
CA GLY A 155 3.37 19.03 8.89
C GLY A 155 4.33 19.74 7.95
N LYS A 156 5.13 18.95 7.24
CA LYS A 156 6.07 19.49 6.25
C LYS A 156 5.43 19.44 4.86
N VAL A 157 5.26 20.60 4.22
CA VAL A 157 4.85 20.69 2.81
C VAL A 157 5.96 21.37 2.01
N GLU A 158 6.37 20.77 0.90
CA GLU A 158 7.29 21.39 -0.07
C GLU A 158 6.74 21.22 -1.49
N GLY A 159 6.59 22.32 -2.22
CA GLY A 159 6.14 22.29 -3.62
C GLY A 159 4.78 21.61 -3.80
N GLY A 160 3.86 21.83 -2.86
CA GLY A 160 2.54 21.20 -2.87
C GLY A 160 2.49 19.73 -2.44
N VAL A 161 3.59 19.16 -1.94
CA VAL A 161 3.65 17.77 -1.47
C VAL A 161 3.82 17.73 0.04
N LEU A 162 2.89 17.05 0.71
CA LEU A 162 2.97 16.75 2.14
C LEU A 162 3.90 15.57 2.42
N PHE A 163 4.83 15.76 3.35
CA PHE A 163 5.73 14.74 3.85
C PHE A 163 5.28 14.29 5.25
N PRO A 164 4.96 13.01 5.46
CA PRO A 164 4.61 12.50 6.78
C PRO A 164 5.84 12.50 7.72
N PRO A 165 5.63 12.59 9.05
CA PRO A 165 4.34 12.66 9.73
C PRO A 165 3.68 14.05 9.62
N ALA A 166 2.35 14.06 9.68
CA ALA A 166 1.55 15.28 9.72
C ALA A 166 0.24 15.05 10.46
N GLN A 167 -0.30 16.11 11.06
CA GLN A 167 -1.56 16.07 11.79
C GLN A 167 -2.33 17.37 11.58
N THR A 168 -3.64 17.30 11.42
CA THR A 168 -4.48 18.50 11.36
C THR A 168 -4.46 19.23 12.70
N ALA A 169 -4.35 20.56 12.67
CA ALA A 169 -4.46 21.39 13.87
C ALA A 169 -5.90 21.38 14.42
N ASN A 170 -6.88 21.31 13.52
CA ASN A 170 -8.30 21.20 13.86
C ASN A 170 -8.72 19.76 14.15
N GLU A 171 -9.73 19.64 15.02
CA GLU A 171 -10.49 18.40 15.20
C GLU A 171 -11.72 18.40 14.28
N TYR A 172 -11.95 17.27 13.61
CA TYR A 172 -13.10 17.07 12.75
C TYR A 172 -14.05 16.05 13.35
N GLY A 173 -15.35 16.32 13.24
CA GLY A 173 -16.43 15.36 13.50
C GLY A 173 -16.70 14.51 12.25
N ASP A 174 -17.91 14.62 11.69
CA ASP A 174 -18.19 14.05 10.38
C ASP A 174 -17.53 14.89 9.28
N PHE A 175 -16.85 14.24 8.34
CA PHE A 175 -16.18 14.94 7.23
C PHE A 175 -16.21 14.13 5.93
N THR A 176 -15.98 14.82 4.82
CA THR A 176 -15.57 14.22 3.55
C THR A 176 -14.15 14.69 3.26
N MET A 177 -13.26 13.75 2.97
CA MET A 177 -11.86 14.04 2.65
C MET A 177 -11.53 13.57 1.23
N HIS A 178 -10.80 14.41 0.50
CA HIS A 178 -10.12 14.05 -0.74
C HIS A 178 -8.62 14.02 -0.48
N LEU A 179 -7.96 12.92 -0.83
CA LEU A 179 -6.53 12.73 -0.66
C LEU A 179 -5.96 12.12 -1.94
N GLU A 180 -4.86 12.69 -2.41
CA GLU A 180 -4.02 12.13 -3.45
C GLU A 180 -2.65 11.80 -2.84
N PHE A 181 -2.09 10.67 -3.21
CA PHE A 181 -0.79 10.24 -2.70
C PHE A 181 0.03 9.58 -3.80
N GLN A 182 1.35 9.71 -3.68
CA GLN A 182 2.32 9.07 -4.54
C GLN A 182 3.19 8.15 -3.69
N LEU A 183 3.19 6.86 -4.01
CA LEU A 183 4.00 5.88 -3.33
C LEU A 183 5.38 5.80 -3.98
N PRO A 184 6.47 5.62 -3.20
CA PRO A 184 7.77 5.36 -3.79
C PRO A 184 7.78 4.01 -4.50
N TYR A 185 8.46 3.94 -5.64
CA TYR A 185 8.76 2.68 -6.30
C TYR A 185 9.88 1.95 -5.54
N LYS A 186 9.54 0.77 -4.97
CA LYS A 186 10.44 -0.06 -4.15
C LYS A 186 10.39 -1.53 -4.59
N PRO A 187 10.85 -1.88 -5.80
CA PRO A 187 10.68 -3.22 -6.36
C PRO A 187 11.34 -4.31 -5.51
N LYS A 188 12.50 -4.01 -4.90
CA LYS A 188 13.23 -4.96 -4.05
C LYS A 188 12.62 -5.15 -2.65
N SER A 189 11.69 -4.29 -2.22
CA SER A 189 10.92 -4.55 -1.00
C SER A 189 9.94 -5.69 -1.29
N PRO A 190 9.84 -6.73 -0.42
CA PRO A 190 8.98 -7.87 -0.70
C PRO A 190 7.54 -7.43 -0.96
N LEU A 191 6.90 -8.00 -1.98
CA LEU A 191 5.60 -7.56 -2.51
C LEU A 191 4.49 -7.43 -1.46
N SER A 192 4.48 -8.29 -0.44
CA SER A 192 3.48 -8.32 0.63
C SER A 192 3.96 -7.64 1.92
N SER A 193 5.03 -6.85 1.87
CA SER A 193 5.66 -6.22 3.04
C SER A 193 5.07 -4.87 3.36
N GLN A 194 4.93 -4.57 4.66
CA GLN A 194 4.69 -3.21 5.13
C GLN A 194 5.81 -2.24 4.71
N ASP A 195 7.02 -2.69 4.43
CA ASP A 195 8.10 -1.79 3.98
C ASP A 195 7.90 -1.29 2.53
N ARG A 196 6.89 -1.74 1.79
CA ARG A 196 6.68 -1.36 0.39
C ARG A 196 5.81 -0.09 0.29
N GLY A 197 6.36 1.03 0.77
CA GLY A 197 5.70 2.35 0.71
C GLY A 197 4.60 2.55 1.77
N ASN A 198 4.85 2.17 3.02
CA ASN A 198 3.88 2.34 4.11
C ASN A 198 3.57 3.80 4.40
N SER A 199 2.30 4.10 4.58
CA SER A 199 1.76 5.28 5.24
C SER A 199 0.34 4.96 5.70
N GLY A 200 -0.37 5.92 6.29
CA GLY A 200 -1.76 5.71 6.67
C GLY A 200 -2.46 7.01 6.98
N VAL A 201 -3.79 7.00 6.83
CA VAL A 201 -4.64 8.11 7.28
C VAL A 201 -5.32 7.69 8.57
N TYR A 202 -4.99 8.39 9.65
CA TYR A 202 -5.50 8.13 10.98
C TYR A 202 -6.76 8.94 11.24
N LEU A 203 -7.93 8.29 11.19
CA LEU A 203 -9.22 8.90 11.47
C LEU A 203 -9.47 8.91 12.98
N HIS A 204 -9.69 10.10 13.53
CA HIS A 204 -9.90 10.36 14.97
C HIS A 204 -8.86 9.69 15.89
N ASN A 205 -7.62 9.54 15.41
CA ASN A 205 -6.53 8.87 16.13
C ASN A 205 -6.89 7.48 16.67
N ARG A 206 -7.83 6.78 16.03
CA ARG A 206 -8.32 5.45 16.46
C ARG A 206 -8.35 4.42 15.35
N TYR A 207 -8.60 4.88 14.13
CA TYR A 207 -8.75 4.02 12.98
C TYR A 207 -7.78 4.44 11.88
N GLU A 208 -7.22 3.50 11.16
CA GLU A 208 -6.36 3.79 10.02
C GLU A 208 -6.98 3.26 8.75
N VAL A 209 -6.99 4.12 7.73
CA VAL A 209 -7.12 3.71 6.33
C VAL A 209 -5.71 3.54 5.81
N GLN A 210 -5.35 2.30 5.49
CA GLN A 210 -4.00 1.95 5.13
C GLN A 210 -3.58 2.46 3.75
N VAL A 211 -2.36 2.97 3.63
CA VAL A 211 -1.74 3.42 2.38
C VAL A 211 -0.46 2.61 2.15
N LEU A 212 -0.45 1.77 1.12
CA LEU A 212 0.67 0.86 0.85
C LEU A 212 0.78 0.54 -0.65
N ASP A 213 1.98 0.24 -1.16
CA ASP A 213 2.13 -0.35 -2.49
C ASP A 213 1.85 -1.85 -2.41
N SER A 214 0.60 -2.19 -2.68
CA SER A 214 0.14 -3.57 -2.88
C SER A 214 -0.19 -3.86 -4.35
N PHE A 215 0.39 -3.09 -5.29
CA PHE A 215 0.09 -3.23 -6.71
C PHE A 215 0.45 -4.64 -7.22
N GLY A 216 -0.45 -5.24 -7.99
CA GLY A 216 -0.28 -6.59 -8.55
C GLY A 216 -0.39 -7.74 -7.55
N LEU A 217 -0.48 -7.48 -6.24
CA LEU A 217 -0.73 -8.50 -5.23
C LEU A 217 -2.21 -8.89 -5.22
N VAL A 218 -2.51 -10.18 -5.25
CA VAL A 218 -3.87 -10.69 -5.10
C VAL A 218 -4.27 -10.72 -3.62
N TYR A 219 -5.48 -10.25 -3.31
CA TYR A 219 -5.96 -10.14 -1.92
C TYR A 219 -6.29 -11.47 -1.26
N ASP A 220 -6.64 -12.49 -2.04
CA ASP A 220 -6.95 -13.81 -1.53
C ASP A 220 -5.64 -14.58 -1.26
N PRO A 221 -5.29 -14.86 0.02
CA PRO A 221 -4.03 -15.49 0.36
C PRO A 221 -3.85 -16.87 -0.29
N ALA A 222 -4.94 -17.56 -0.63
CA ALA A 222 -4.89 -18.86 -1.30
C ALA A 222 -4.25 -18.78 -2.71
N HIS A 223 -4.25 -17.59 -3.33
CA HIS A 223 -3.68 -17.37 -4.65
C HIS A 223 -2.28 -16.74 -4.61
N VAL A 224 -1.77 -16.34 -3.43
CA VAL A 224 -0.48 -15.67 -3.31
C VAL A 224 0.69 -16.67 -3.41
N LYS A 225 1.60 -16.45 -4.37
CA LYS A 225 2.78 -17.32 -4.60
C LYS A 225 4.12 -16.77 -4.10
N VAL A 226 4.07 -15.72 -3.28
CA VAL A 226 5.24 -15.18 -2.58
C VAL A 226 5.05 -15.36 -1.07
N LYS A 227 6.15 -15.36 -0.31
CA LYS A 227 6.05 -15.37 1.15
C LYS A 227 5.29 -14.12 1.61
N ILE A 228 4.17 -14.32 2.30
CA ILE A 228 3.40 -13.24 2.93
C ILE A 228 4.22 -12.65 4.06
N ARG A 229 4.44 -11.33 4.04
CA ARG A 229 5.27 -10.59 5.00
C ARG A 229 4.47 -9.69 5.94
N SER A 230 3.20 -9.47 5.66
CA SER A 230 2.29 -8.72 6.52
C SER A 230 0.88 -9.28 6.43
N ASP A 231 0.05 -9.01 7.43
CA ASP A 231 -1.35 -9.43 7.44
C ASP A 231 -2.06 -8.78 6.23
N PRO A 232 -2.80 -9.53 5.40
CA PRO A 232 -3.61 -8.96 4.31
C PRO A 232 -4.59 -7.87 4.76
N LYS A 233 -4.98 -7.85 6.04
CA LYS A 233 -5.78 -6.77 6.66
C LYS A 233 -5.01 -5.47 6.85
N GLN A 234 -3.71 -5.45 6.54
CA GLN A 234 -2.83 -4.29 6.59
C GLN A 234 -2.35 -3.88 5.19
N TRP A 235 -3.04 -4.29 4.13
CA TRP A 235 -2.75 -3.84 2.77
C TRP A 235 -3.57 -2.62 2.39
N CYS A 236 -3.20 -1.99 1.28
CA CYS A 236 -3.76 -0.71 0.84
C CYS A 236 -5.30 -0.71 0.85
N GLY A 237 -5.90 0.34 1.40
CA GLY A 237 -7.34 0.50 1.49
C GLY A 237 -8.02 -0.33 2.59
N CYS A 238 -7.29 -1.15 3.34
CA CYS A 238 -7.84 -1.78 4.54
C CYS A 238 -8.14 -0.72 5.60
N PHE A 239 -9.23 -0.94 6.36
CA PHE A 239 -9.64 -0.07 7.46
C PHE A 239 -9.66 -0.87 8.75
N TYR A 240 -8.85 -0.47 9.72
CA TYR A 240 -8.78 -1.16 11.02
C TYR A 240 -8.56 -0.21 12.18
N ARG A 241 -8.97 -0.68 13.36
CA ARG A 241 -8.80 0.02 14.62
C ARG A 241 -7.44 -0.33 15.21
N PHE A 242 -6.65 0.66 15.57
CA PHE A 242 -5.44 0.42 16.35
C PHE A 242 -5.78 0.14 17.80
N LYS A 243 -5.07 -0.82 18.41
CA LYS A 243 -5.11 -1.05 19.85
C LYS A 243 -4.38 0.12 20.51
N THR A 244 -5.15 1.07 21.04
CA THR A 244 -4.71 1.99 22.10
C THR A 244 -4.37 1.23 23.36
#